data_AF-A0A9P0AV72-F1
#
_entry.id   AF-A0A9P0AV72-F1
#
_cell.length_a   1.000
_cell.length_b   1.000
_cell.length_c   1.000
_cell.angle_alpha   90.00
_cell.angle_beta   90.00
_cell.angle_gamma   90.00
#
_symmetry.space_group_name_H-M   'P 1'
#
loop_
_entity.id
_entity.type
_entity.pdbx_description
1 polymer ?
#
loop_
_entity_poly.entity_id
_entity_poly.type
_entity_poly.pdbx_seq_one_letter_code
_entity_poly.pdbx_strand_id
1 'polypeptide(L)'
;MLKLEELENYVADLENRNIVNINNTKNSNMSEDIWTQLQQKENDLVLAAELGKALLEKNEELKKHQEALVEEYSKKLEAVEQDRHVLRRKLNNKESELDSRIIELEKDIAELTSKLHAKDNLLKQWDREKGTLLSELNAQNSRLTEQLKQAAATENQLQMQLQALKEQCAMGKSNLQEHMSSVDGLRDELDLFSNKNKELERRLHLAANERDSMANALEEASDRILLLERHAREQDMRYQQSLKDYSLPQEKLSLEDRLSVSEHRSLLSEMDITEPTLSQECMSVYRQLRSLVHQLKTHSDDDSGLHSDCSNVSMEDSSRFTPGLLSEIAQELVGLVLDTDVVRLLERLEQARRDIQERDEELSRRSERIMELSSKASVCEVELQAALEDRDRAKTDASNSSLTQDEIVAKAREVRDSAVQRRTKAEVELAKTRVELMQANSQLLESIQQKVELSQQLEQWQMDMQELLDEQLRTKLSNQEVKRGPNETPVAPPRRRLLTYFFR
;
A
#
# COMPACT_ATOMS: atom_id res chain seq x y z
N MET A 1 -64.61 -3.80 94.68
CA MET A 1 -65.30 -5.01 95.17
C MET A 1 -65.73 -4.84 96.61
N LEU A 2 -64.83 -4.75 97.60
CA LEU A 2 -65.21 -4.67 99.04
C LEU A 2 -66.37 -3.70 99.37
N LYS A 3 -66.37 -2.47 98.84
CA LYS A 3 -67.47 -1.50 99.06
C LYS A 3 -68.82 -1.84 98.39
N LEU A 4 -68.86 -2.78 97.43
CA LEU A 4 -70.10 -3.25 96.81
C LEU A 4 -70.75 -4.34 97.68
N GLU A 5 -69.96 -5.24 98.28
CA GLU A 5 -70.46 -6.23 99.23
C GLU A 5 -71.02 -5.54 100.50
N GLU A 6 -70.39 -4.45 100.96
CA GLU A 6 -70.93 -3.62 102.04
C GLU A 6 -72.28 -2.96 101.68
N LEU A 7 -72.46 -2.54 100.41
CA LEU A 7 -73.72 -1.96 99.92
C LEU A 7 -74.83 -3.01 99.74
N GLU A 8 -74.53 -4.18 99.21
CA GLU A 8 -75.51 -5.27 99.05
C GLU A 8 -76.03 -5.76 100.41
N ASN A 9 -75.15 -5.92 101.41
CA ASN A 9 -75.57 -6.27 102.77
C ASN A 9 -76.43 -5.17 103.42
N TYR A 10 -76.13 -3.89 103.18
CA TYR A 10 -76.91 -2.78 103.73
C TYR A 10 -78.30 -2.64 103.08
N VAL A 11 -78.43 -2.92 101.78
CA VAL A 11 -79.74 -2.98 101.09
C VAL A 11 -80.59 -4.13 101.62
N ALA A 12 -79.99 -5.30 101.86
CA ALA A 12 -80.69 -6.43 102.48
C ALA A 12 -81.20 -6.11 103.90
N ASP A 13 -80.41 -5.40 104.71
CA ASP A 13 -80.84 -4.93 106.04
C ASP A 13 -81.96 -3.88 105.98
N LEU A 14 -81.98 -3.02 104.96
CA LEU A 14 -83.08 -2.08 104.72
C LEU A 14 -84.38 -2.79 104.32
N GLU A 15 -84.33 -3.79 103.44
CA GLU A 15 -85.49 -4.61 103.08
C GLU A 15 -86.05 -5.36 104.30
N ASN A 16 -85.17 -5.96 105.11
CA ASN A 16 -85.56 -6.66 106.34
C ASN A 16 -86.21 -5.71 107.37
N ARG A 17 -85.70 -4.47 107.53
CA ARG A 17 -86.34 -3.46 108.39
C ARG A 17 -87.72 -3.03 107.88
N ASN A 18 -87.91 -2.95 106.56
CA ASN A 18 -89.19 -2.57 105.98
C ASN A 18 -90.29 -3.62 106.25
N ILE A 19 -89.92 -4.91 106.22
CA ILE A 19 -90.83 -6.03 106.57
C ILE A 19 -91.28 -5.97 108.04
N VAL A 20 -90.38 -5.62 108.97
CA VAL A 20 -90.71 -5.44 110.39
C VAL A 20 -91.72 -4.30 110.59
N ASN A 21 -91.57 -3.20 109.85
CA ASN A 21 -92.40 -2.01 110.00
C ASN A 21 -93.87 -2.24 109.53
N ILE A 22 -94.08 -3.09 108.52
CA ILE A 22 -95.41 -3.46 108.02
C ILE A 22 -96.21 -4.28 109.05
N ASN A 23 -95.55 -5.06 109.90
CA ASN A 23 -96.23 -5.89 110.90
C ASN A 23 -96.64 -5.11 112.16
N ASN A 24 -96.07 -3.92 112.41
CA ASN A 24 -96.32 -3.13 113.62
C ASN A 24 -97.54 -2.19 113.54
N THR A 25 -98.23 -2.09 112.39
CA THR A 25 -99.35 -1.15 112.18
C THR A 25 -100.65 -1.51 112.93
N LYS A 26 -100.59 -2.35 113.97
CA LYS A 26 -101.73 -2.84 114.76
C LYS A 26 -101.48 -2.84 116.28
N ASN A 27 -100.96 -1.74 116.84
CA ASN A 27 -101.40 -1.25 118.16
C ASN A 27 -100.94 0.19 118.42
N SER A 28 -101.68 0.90 119.26
CA SER A 28 -101.56 2.36 119.39
C SER A 28 -100.48 2.78 120.38
N ASN A 29 -99.41 3.42 119.89
CA ASN A 29 -98.55 4.31 120.69
C ASN A 29 -97.96 5.45 119.80
N MET A 30 -98.87 6.23 119.20
CA MET A 30 -98.65 7.14 118.06
C MET A 30 -97.86 8.43 118.39
N SER A 31 -96.80 8.36 119.20
CA SER A 31 -95.95 9.52 119.54
C SER A 31 -94.49 9.15 119.79
N GLU A 32 -94.19 8.06 120.51
CA GLU A 32 -92.80 7.54 120.62
C GLU A 32 -92.31 6.93 119.30
N ASP A 33 -93.20 6.26 118.56
CA ASP A 33 -92.93 5.79 117.19
C ASP A 33 -92.63 6.95 116.23
N ILE A 34 -93.28 8.11 116.41
CA ILE A 34 -93.07 9.27 115.52
C ILE A 34 -91.67 9.86 115.71
N TRP A 35 -91.19 10.01 116.95
CA TRP A 35 -89.85 10.54 117.21
C TRP A 35 -88.74 9.61 116.73
N THR A 36 -88.88 8.29 116.94
CA THR A 36 -87.90 7.31 116.47
C THR A 36 -87.91 7.18 114.95
N GLN A 37 -89.07 7.25 114.30
CA GLN A 37 -89.18 7.32 112.84
C GLN A 37 -88.61 8.63 112.27
N LEU A 38 -88.82 9.78 112.94
CA LEU A 38 -88.23 11.06 112.53
C LEU A 38 -86.70 11.01 112.59
N GLN A 39 -86.13 10.51 113.69
CA GLN A 39 -84.68 10.37 113.83
C GLN A 39 -84.09 9.35 112.82
N GLN A 40 -84.82 8.27 112.50
CA GLN A 40 -84.44 7.37 111.40
C GLN A 40 -84.46 8.11 110.06
N LYS A 41 -85.46 8.95 109.78
CA LYS A 41 -85.54 9.74 108.55
C LYS A 41 -84.46 10.83 108.48
N GLU A 42 -84.08 11.43 109.59
CA GLU A 42 -82.92 12.34 109.67
C GLU A 42 -81.61 11.61 109.35
N ASN A 43 -81.41 10.42 109.92
CA ASN A 43 -80.25 9.57 109.60
C ASN A 43 -80.24 9.11 108.13
N ASP A 44 -81.40 8.69 107.58
CA ASP A 44 -81.56 8.32 106.16
C ASP A 44 -81.24 9.52 105.25
N LEU A 45 -81.67 10.74 105.61
CA LEU A 45 -81.39 11.97 104.86
C LEU A 45 -79.91 12.35 104.90
N VAL A 46 -79.24 12.21 106.06
CA VAL A 46 -77.80 12.41 106.20
C VAL A 46 -77.04 11.40 105.34
N LEU A 47 -77.40 10.11 105.42
CA LEU A 47 -76.76 9.06 104.61
C LEU A 47 -77.00 9.26 103.11
N ALA A 48 -78.19 9.68 102.70
CA ALA A 48 -78.48 10.03 101.30
C ALA A 48 -77.66 11.24 100.82
N ALA A 49 -77.42 12.23 101.70
CA ALA A 49 -76.55 13.36 101.41
C ALA A 49 -75.06 12.95 101.33
N GLU A 50 -74.59 12.05 102.20
CA GLU A 50 -73.24 11.48 102.15
C GLU A 50 -73.02 10.61 100.91
N LEU A 51 -74.00 9.79 100.53
CA LEU A 51 -73.96 9.01 99.28
C LEU A 51 -74.02 9.94 98.05
N GLY A 52 -74.86 10.97 98.08
CA GLY A 52 -74.89 12.02 97.06
C GLY A 52 -73.54 12.73 96.93
N LYS A 53 -72.89 13.05 98.05
CA LYS A 53 -71.55 13.63 98.08
C LYS A 53 -70.50 12.67 97.50
N ALA A 54 -70.51 11.41 97.89
CA ALA A 54 -69.59 10.39 97.36
C ALA A 54 -69.78 10.15 95.86
N LEU A 55 -71.03 10.21 95.36
CA LEU A 55 -71.33 10.16 93.93
C LEU A 55 -70.88 11.43 93.19
N LEU A 56 -71.01 12.61 93.80
CA LEU A 56 -70.47 13.85 93.23
C LEU A 56 -68.94 13.82 93.17
N GLU A 57 -68.26 13.43 94.25
CA GLU A 57 -66.80 13.24 94.29
C GLU A 57 -66.33 12.25 93.22
N LYS A 58 -67.02 11.11 93.05
CA LYS A 58 -66.72 10.14 91.99
C LYS A 58 -66.99 10.67 90.58
N ASN A 59 -68.04 11.47 90.39
CA ASN A 59 -68.28 12.15 89.12
C ASN A 59 -67.24 13.24 88.83
N GLU A 60 -66.72 13.93 89.84
CA GLU A 60 -65.61 14.88 89.69
C GLU A 60 -64.28 14.19 89.37
N GLU A 61 -63.96 13.06 90.02
CA GLU A 61 -62.81 12.22 89.65
C GLU A 61 -62.93 11.74 88.20
N LEU A 62 -64.10 11.21 87.80
CA LEU A 62 -64.35 10.76 86.43
C LEU A 62 -64.23 11.90 85.41
N LYS A 63 -64.71 13.11 85.72
CA LYS A 63 -64.52 14.30 84.87
C LYS A 63 -63.04 14.65 84.73
N LYS A 64 -62.28 14.70 85.82
CA LYS A 64 -60.82 14.96 85.78
C LYS A 64 -60.08 13.90 84.96
N HIS A 65 -60.47 12.63 85.05
CA HIS A 65 -59.93 11.57 84.20
C HIS A 65 -60.33 11.72 82.73
N GLN A 66 -61.55 12.15 82.43
CA GLN A 66 -61.99 12.45 81.06
C GLN A 66 -61.23 13.65 80.47
N GLU A 67 -61.06 14.72 81.24
CA GLU A 67 -60.28 15.91 80.86
C GLU A 67 -58.82 15.55 80.58
N ALA A 68 -58.16 14.79 81.46
CA ALA A 68 -56.80 14.30 81.26
C ALA A 68 -56.67 13.41 80.01
N LEU A 69 -57.64 12.52 79.75
CA LEU A 69 -57.67 11.71 78.52
C LEU A 69 -57.86 12.57 77.27
N VAL A 70 -58.73 13.58 77.30
CA VAL A 70 -58.93 14.53 76.19
C VAL A 70 -57.64 15.30 75.91
N GLU A 71 -56.93 15.77 76.94
CA GLU A 71 -55.61 16.40 76.77
C GLU A 71 -54.55 15.44 76.21
N GLU A 72 -54.54 14.17 76.61
CA GLU A 72 -53.63 13.18 76.03
C GLU A 72 -53.96 12.94 74.55
N TYR A 73 -55.23 12.85 74.19
CA TYR A 73 -55.65 12.66 72.80
C TYR A 73 -55.41 13.92 71.95
N SER A 74 -55.55 15.13 72.50
CA SER A 74 -55.19 16.36 71.78
C SER A 74 -53.69 16.44 71.52
N LYS A 75 -52.84 16.16 72.51
CA LYS A 75 -51.38 16.10 72.35
C LYS A 75 -50.95 15.04 71.32
N LYS A 76 -51.60 13.87 71.31
CA LYS A 76 -51.38 12.81 70.30
C LYS A 76 -51.83 13.25 68.90
N LEU A 77 -52.96 13.95 68.78
CA LEU A 77 -53.44 14.50 67.52
C LEU A 77 -52.48 15.57 66.98
N GLU A 78 -52.07 16.53 67.81
CA GLU A 78 -51.09 17.56 67.44
C GLU A 78 -49.77 16.96 66.94
N ALA A 79 -49.24 15.92 67.60
CA ALA A 79 -48.04 15.22 67.18
C ALA A 79 -48.22 14.57 65.78
N VAL A 80 -49.34 13.88 65.56
CA VAL A 80 -49.66 13.26 64.26
C VAL A 80 -49.84 14.32 63.16
N GLU A 81 -50.42 15.48 63.47
CA GLU A 81 -50.53 16.59 62.53
C GLU A 81 -49.16 17.20 62.19
N GLN A 82 -48.30 17.42 63.19
CA GLN A 82 -46.93 17.87 62.98
C GLN A 82 -46.16 16.89 62.08
N ASP A 83 -46.20 15.58 62.38
CA ASP A 83 -45.58 14.54 61.56
C ASP A 83 -46.15 14.53 60.13
N ARG A 84 -47.47 14.66 59.96
CA ARG A 84 -48.11 14.79 58.64
C ARG A 84 -47.58 16.00 57.88
N HIS A 85 -47.41 17.15 58.53
CA HIS A 85 -46.87 18.36 57.90
C HIS A 85 -45.38 18.21 57.55
N VAL A 86 -44.58 17.56 58.40
CA VAL A 86 -43.17 17.25 58.14
C VAL A 86 -43.03 16.26 56.98
N LEU A 87 -43.83 15.20 56.95
CA LEU A 87 -43.82 14.19 55.88
C LEU A 87 -44.24 14.79 54.53
N ARG A 88 -45.27 15.65 54.50
CA ARG A 88 -45.66 16.39 53.28
C ARG A 88 -44.54 17.28 52.76
N ARG A 89 -43.82 18.00 53.63
CA ARG A 89 -42.65 18.80 53.23
C ARG A 89 -41.51 17.92 52.70
N LYS A 90 -41.22 16.80 53.37
CA LYS A 90 -40.19 15.84 52.92
C LYS A 90 -40.54 15.24 51.55
N LEU A 91 -41.81 14.91 51.32
CA LEU A 91 -42.30 14.42 50.03
C LEU A 91 -42.13 15.49 48.93
N ASN A 92 -42.66 16.70 49.14
CA ASN A 92 -42.54 17.80 48.19
C ASN A 92 -41.08 18.17 47.86
N ASN A 93 -40.18 18.10 48.84
CA ASN A 93 -38.75 18.30 48.60
C ASN A 93 -38.17 17.18 47.70
N LYS A 94 -38.55 15.92 47.92
CA LYS A 94 -38.10 14.79 47.10
C LYS A 94 -38.72 14.80 45.71
N GLU A 95 -39.97 15.23 45.56
CA GLU A 95 -40.61 15.49 44.26
C GLU A 95 -39.82 16.57 43.50
N SER A 96 -39.54 17.73 44.13
CA SER A 96 -38.75 18.79 43.51
C SER A 96 -37.30 18.40 43.16
N GLU A 97 -36.65 17.54 43.97
CA GLU A 97 -35.34 16.95 43.64
C GLU A 97 -35.42 16.04 42.40
N LEU A 98 -36.47 15.21 42.30
CA LEU A 98 -36.70 14.32 41.16
C LEU A 98 -37.05 15.11 39.90
N ASP A 99 -37.92 16.12 39.98
CA ASP A 99 -38.25 17.01 38.86
C ASP A 99 -37.00 17.73 38.33
N SER A 100 -36.14 18.22 39.24
CA SER A 100 -34.85 18.82 38.87
C SER A 100 -33.97 17.81 38.12
N ARG A 101 -33.91 16.56 38.61
CA ARG A 101 -33.12 15.51 37.96
C ARG A 101 -33.71 15.03 36.62
N ILE A 102 -35.02 15.08 36.46
CA ILE A 102 -35.70 14.82 35.18
C ILE A 102 -35.30 15.90 34.18
N ILE A 103 -35.37 17.18 34.54
CA ILE A 103 -34.99 18.31 33.67
C ILE A 103 -33.50 18.23 33.25
N GLU A 104 -32.60 17.84 34.16
CA GLU A 104 -31.20 17.57 33.83
C GLU A 104 -31.06 16.46 32.78
N LEU A 105 -31.74 15.33 32.97
CA LEU A 105 -31.68 14.19 32.05
C LEU A 105 -32.33 14.48 30.70
N GLU A 106 -33.45 15.22 30.68
CA GLU A 106 -34.08 15.71 29.45
C GLU A 106 -33.14 16.63 28.67
N LYS A 107 -32.42 17.53 29.36
CA LYS A 107 -31.39 18.38 28.76
C LYS A 107 -30.22 17.55 28.21
N ASP A 108 -29.72 16.57 28.97
CA ASP A 108 -28.65 15.67 28.51
C ASP A 108 -29.07 14.90 27.25
N ILE A 109 -30.31 14.41 27.19
CA ILE A 109 -30.88 13.73 26.01
C ILE A 109 -30.98 14.71 24.83
N ALA A 110 -31.45 15.94 25.04
CA ALA A 110 -31.52 16.98 24.01
C ALA A 110 -30.13 17.35 23.46
N GLU A 111 -29.12 17.47 24.34
CA GLU A 111 -27.74 17.70 23.93
C GLU A 111 -27.16 16.52 23.15
N LEU A 112 -27.37 15.28 23.60
CA LEU A 112 -26.87 14.07 22.94
C LEU A 112 -27.53 13.85 21.57
N THR A 113 -28.84 14.06 21.45
CA THR A 113 -29.55 13.98 20.15
C THR A 113 -29.11 15.08 19.19
N SER A 114 -28.87 16.30 19.67
CA SER A 114 -28.28 17.38 18.87
C SER A 114 -26.85 17.03 18.38
N LYS A 115 -26.00 16.52 19.28
CA LYS A 115 -24.63 16.06 18.97
C LYS A 115 -24.64 14.91 17.96
N LEU A 116 -25.58 13.97 18.08
CA LEU A 116 -25.78 12.87 17.13
C LEU A 116 -26.16 13.40 15.74
N HIS A 117 -27.18 14.26 15.65
CA HIS A 117 -27.58 14.86 14.37
C HIS A 117 -26.47 15.70 13.71
N ALA A 118 -25.65 16.40 14.50
CA ALA A 118 -24.48 17.10 13.98
C ALA A 118 -23.46 16.12 13.37
N LYS A 119 -23.19 14.98 14.03
CA LYS A 119 -22.31 13.92 13.50
C LYS A 119 -22.89 13.25 12.25
N ASP A 120 -24.19 12.93 12.23
CA ASP A 120 -24.86 12.38 11.05
C ASP A 120 -24.77 13.32 9.84
N ASN A 121 -24.89 14.64 10.06
CA ASN A 121 -24.78 15.63 9.00
C ASN A 121 -23.36 15.75 8.47
N LEU A 122 -22.34 15.71 9.34
CA LEU A 122 -20.92 15.67 8.96
C LEU A 122 -20.58 14.40 8.18
N LEU A 123 -21.07 13.23 8.61
CA LEU A 123 -20.90 11.97 7.87
C LEU A 123 -21.53 12.05 6.47
N LYS A 124 -22.76 12.56 6.37
CA LYS A 124 -23.43 12.78 5.08
C LYS A 124 -22.72 13.83 4.21
N GLN A 125 -22.00 14.79 4.77
CA GLN A 125 -21.17 15.73 4.01
C GLN A 125 -19.94 15.02 3.47
N TRP A 126 -19.22 14.30 4.33
CA TRP A 126 -18.04 13.52 3.97
C TRP A 126 -18.33 12.44 2.92
N ASP A 127 -19.46 11.73 3.01
CA ASP A 127 -19.87 10.75 2.00
C ASP A 127 -20.17 11.40 0.64
N ARG A 128 -20.68 12.64 0.61
CA ARG A 128 -20.87 13.40 -0.64
C ARG A 128 -19.52 13.84 -1.22
N GLU A 129 -18.63 14.38 -0.40
CA GLU A 129 -17.28 14.80 -0.80
C GLU A 129 -16.44 13.62 -1.31
N LYS A 130 -16.52 12.48 -0.63
CA LYS A 130 -15.95 11.21 -1.10
C LYS A 130 -16.60 10.76 -2.41
N GLY A 131 -17.91 10.90 -2.55
CA GLY A 131 -18.64 10.62 -3.79
C GLY A 131 -18.19 11.49 -4.97
N THR A 132 -17.98 12.80 -4.76
CA THR A 132 -17.46 13.70 -5.79
C THR A 132 -16.02 13.38 -6.16
N LEU A 133 -15.13 13.14 -5.18
CA LEU A 133 -13.74 12.74 -5.42
C LEU A 133 -13.64 11.42 -6.19
N LEU A 134 -14.47 10.42 -5.86
CA LEU A 134 -14.54 9.15 -6.60
C LEU A 134 -15.05 9.36 -8.04
N SER A 135 -16.04 10.24 -8.23
CA SER A 135 -16.54 10.59 -9.57
C SER A 135 -15.48 11.30 -10.41
N GLU A 136 -14.75 12.25 -9.83
CA GLU A 136 -13.65 12.97 -10.47
C GLU A 136 -12.49 12.03 -10.84
N LEU A 137 -12.04 11.17 -9.92
CA LEU A 137 -11.01 10.18 -10.17
C LEU A 137 -11.43 9.19 -11.26
N ASN A 138 -12.69 8.74 -11.25
CA ASN A 138 -13.23 7.85 -12.28
C ASN A 138 -13.30 8.55 -13.65
N ALA A 139 -13.68 9.83 -13.70
CA ALA A 139 -13.68 10.64 -14.91
C ALA A 139 -12.26 10.87 -15.45
N GLN A 140 -11.27 11.11 -14.58
CA GLN A 140 -9.86 11.21 -14.95
C GLN A 140 -9.34 9.88 -15.51
N ASN A 141 -9.60 8.75 -14.83
CA ASN A 141 -9.24 7.42 -15.30
C ASN A 141 -9.88 7.08 -16.66
N SER A 142 -11.14 7.46 -16.88
CA SER A 142 -11.80 7.31 -18.18
C SER A 142 -11.11 8.13 -19.28
N ARG A 143 -10.77 9.40 -19.01
CA ARG A 143 -10.05 10.28 -19.96
C ARG A 143 -8.65 9.74 -20.29
N LEU A 144 -7.89 9.31 -19.28
CA LEU A 144 -6.56 8.72 -19.47
C LEU A 144 -6.65 7.40 -20.27
N THR A 145 -7.66 6.56 -19.99
CA THR A 145 -7.92 5.34 -20.75
C THR A 145 -8.25 5.65 -22.22
N GLU A 146 -9.01 6.71 -22.47
CA GLU A 146 -9.33 7.15 -23.84
C GLU A 146 -8.12 7.74 -24.56
N GLN A 147 -7.28 8.53 -23.90
CA GLN A 147 -6.01 9.01 -24.43
C GLN A 147 -5.05 7.86 -24.75
N LEU A 148 -4.95 6.84 -23.89
CA LEU A 148 -4.15 5.64 -24.14
C LEU A 148 -4.68 4.85 -25.35
N LYS A 149 -6.01 4.74 -25.51
CA LYS A 149 -6.62 4.12 -26.72
C LYS A 149 -6.31 4.91 -27.99
N GLN A 150 -6.36 6.24 -27.93
CA GLN A 150 -6.01 7.11 -29.06
C GLN A 150 -4.53 6.99 -29.42
N ALA A 151 -3.63 6.99 -28.43
CA ALA A 151 -2.19 6.79 -28.64
C ALA A 151 -1.87 5.39 -29.21
N ALA A 152 -2.52 4.34 -28.71
CA ALA A 152 -2.37 2.99 -29.27
C ALA A 152 -2.92 2.91 -30.72
N ALA A 153 -3.98 3.64 -31.04
CA ALA A 153 -4.51 3.70 -32.41
C ALA A 153 -3.54 4.41 -33.38
N THR A 154 -2.93 5.53 -32.96
CA THR A 154 -1.92 6.22 -33.78
C THR A 154 -0.62 5.42 -33.88
N GLU A 155 -0.20 4.72 -32.82
CA GLU A 155 0.94 3.80 -32.87
C GLU A 155 0.69 2.67 -33.89
N ASN A 156 -0.46 2.00 -33.83
CA ASN A 156 -0.83 0.97 -34.80
C ASN A 156 -0.85 1.51 -36.25
N GLN A 157 -1.33 2.74 -36.45
CA GLN A 157 -1.31 3.38 -37.77
C GLN A 157 0.12 3.64 -38.27
N LEU A 158 1.01 4.12 -37.40
CA LEU A 158 2.43 4.31 -37.71
C LEU A 158 3.16 2.98 -37.94
N GLN A 159 2.84 1.93 -37.18
CA GLN A 159 3.37 0.58 -37.41
C GLN A 159 2.97 0.03 -38.78
N MET A 160 1.70 0.20 -39.19
CA MET A 160 1.25 -0.18 -40.55
C MET A 160 1.97 0.62 -41.64
N GLN A 161 2.18 1.93 -41.45
CA GLN A 161 2.95 2.76 -42.38
C GLN A 161 4.42 2.32 -42.48
N LEU A 162 5.06 2.04 -41.33
CA LEU A 162 6.42 1.51 -41.29
C LEU A 162 6.54 0.13 -41.96
N GLN A 163 5.52 -0.72 -41.82
CA GLN A 163 5.49 -2.01 -42.51
C GLN A 163 5.33 -1.85 -44.02
N ALA A 164 4.42 -0.98 -44.48
CA ALA A 164 4.27 -0.67 -45.91
C ALA A 164 5.56 -0.08 -46.51
N LEU A 165 6.27 0.79 -45.78
CA LEU A 165 7.58 1.32 -46.20
C LEU A 165 8.66 0.23 -46.23
N LYS A 166 8.70 -0.68 -45.26
CA LYS A 166 9.61 -1.85 -45.28
C LYS A 166 9.32 -2.76 -46.48
N GLU A 167 8.06 -3.00 -46.80
CA GLU A 167 7.64 -3.77 -47.98
C GLU A 167 8.06 -3.07 -49.28
N GLN A 168 7.88 -1.75 -49.39
CA GLN A 168 8.40 -0.96 -50.53
C GLN A 168 9.92 -1.05 -50.67
N CYS A 169 10.68 -0.94 -49.57
CA CYS A 169 12.14 -1.11 -49.59
C CYS A 169 12.55 -2.54 -49.95
N ALA A 170 11.80 -3.56 -49.49
CA ALA A 170 12.04 -4.96 -49.84
C ALA A 170 11.80 -5.23 -51.33
N MET A 171 10.71 -4.69 -51.90
CA MET A 171 10.44 -4.73 -53.34
C MET A 171 11.54 -4.00 -54.13
N GLY A 172 11.95 -2.80 -53.71
CA GLY A 172 13.06 -2.08 -54.33
C GLY A 172 14.38 -2.87 -54.30
N LYS A 173 14.64 -3.60 -53.22
CA LYS A 173 15.79 -4.52 -53.11
C LYS A 173 15.66 -5.74 -54.02
N SER A 174 14.47 -6.32 -54.17
CA SER A 174 14.21 -7.41 -55.12
C SER A 174 14.45 -6.96 -56.56
N ASN A 175 13.87 -5.83 -56.96
CA ASN A 175 14.04 -5.26 -58.30
C ASN A 175 15.52 -4.96 -58.58
N LEU A 176 16.26 -4.41 -57.61
CA LEU A 176 17.71 -4.19 -57.75
C LEU A 176 18.49 -5.50 -57.87
N GLN A 177 18.10 -6.55 -57.15
CA GLN A 177 18.70 -7.89 -57.27
C GLN A 177 18.42 -8.53 -58.62
N GLU A 178 17.21 -8.37 -59.17
CA GLU A 178 16.83 -8.82 -60.52
C GLU A 178 17.62 -8.06 -61.60
N HIS A 179 17.77 -6.74 -61.46
CA HIS A 179 18.63 -5.94 -62.35
C HIS A 179 20.10 -6.34 -62.24
N MET A 180 20.63 -6.59 -61.03
CA MET A 180 22.00 -7.08 -60.83
C MET A 180 22.21 -8.42 -61.54
N SER A 181 21.28 -9.37 -61.33
CA SER A 181 21.32 -10.70 -61.98
C SER A 181 21.24 -10.59 -63.51
N SER A 182 20.49 -9.61 -64.03
CA SER A 182 20.42 -9.32 -65.47
C SER A 182 21.72 -8.73 -66.01
N VAL A 183 22.38 -7.84 -65.24
CA VAL A 183 23.69 -7.26 -65.58
C VAL A 183 24.78 -8.33 -65.54
N ASP A 184 24.75 -9.23 -64.56
CA ASP A 184 25.69 -10.35 -64.48
C ASP A 184 25.50 -11.34 -65.64
N GLY A 185 24.26 -11.64 -66.03
CA GLY A 185 23.98 -12.40 -67.26
C GLY A 185 24.53 -11.74 -68.54
N LEU A 186 24.40 -10.40 -68.67
CA LEU A 186 24.99 -9.66 -69.78
C LEU A 186 26.52 -9.60 -69.73
N ARG A 187 27.13 -9.65 -68.54
CA ARG A 187 28.59 -9.78 -68.37
C ARG A 187 29.07 -11.16 -68.82
N ASP A 188 28.38 -12.23 -68.42
CA ASP A 188 28.69 -13.59 -68.85
C ASP A 188 28.57 -13.74 -70.38
N GLU A 189 27.54 -13.14 -71.00
CA GLU A 189 27.42 -13.06 -72.46
C GLU A 189 28.59 -12.30 -73.10
N LEU A 190 28.94 -11.12 -72.57
CA LEU A 190 30.06 -10.31 -73.06
C LEU A 190 31.40 -11.04 -72.94
N ASP A 191 31.64 -11.75 -71.84
CA ASP A 191 32.85 -12.57 -71.64
C ASP A 191 32.86 -13.77 -72.60
N LEU A 192 31.71 -14.40 -72.86
CA LEU A 192 31.60 -15.43 -73.89
C LEU A 192 31.89 -14.89 -75.29
N PHE A 193 31.43 -13.68 -75.63
CA PHE A 193 31.75 -13.01 -76.90
C PHE A 193 33.23 -12.58 -76.97
N SER A 194 33.79 -12.07 -75.88
CA SER A 194 35.21 -11.70 -75.74
C SER A 194 36.11 -12.92 -75.95
N ASN A 195 35.76 -14.06 -75.34
CA ASN A 195 36.50 -15.31 -75.51
C ASN A 195 36.36 -15.89 -76.94
N LYS A 196 35.17 -15.79 -77.56
CA LYS A 196 34.99 -16.11 -78.99
C LYS A 196 35.83 -15.19 -79.89
N ASN A 197 35.91 -13.91 -79.59
CA ASN A 197 36.71 -12.96 -80.36
C ASN A 197 38.21 -13.27 -80.25
N LYS A 198 38.73 -13.51 -79.03
CA LYS A 198 40.12 -13.95 -78.81
C LYS A 198 40.46 -15.26 -79.55
N GLU A 199 39.53 -16.21 -79.59
CA GLU A 199 39.69 -17.46 -80.35
C GLU A 199 39.70 -17.21 -81.87
N LEU A 200 38.86 -16.31 -82.39
CA LEU A 200 38.88 -15.91 -83.80
C LEU A 200 40.16 -15.14 -84.18
N GLU A 201 40.62 -14.23 -83.33
CA GLU A 201 41.91 -13.54 -83.46
C GLU A 201 43.07 -14.54 -83.48
N ARG A 202 43.04 -15.54 -82.59
CA ARG A 202 44.05 -16.61 -82.54
C ARG A 202 44.05 -17.46 -83.82
N ARG A 203 42.88 -17.80 -84.35
CA ARG A 203 42.75 -18.51 -85.65
C ARG A 203 43.24 -17.67 -86.82
N LEU A 204 42.91 -16.38 -86.84
CA LEU A 204 43.36 -15.45 -87.88
C LEU A 204 44.89 -15.31 -87.84
N HIS A 205 45.49 -15.24 -86.66
CA HIS A 205 46.94 -15.18 -86.49
C HIS A 205 47.64 -16.49 -86.93
N LEU A 206 47.05 -17.66 -86.64
CA LEU A 206 47.54 -18.94 -87.18
C LEU A 206 47.47 -18.99 -88.71
N ALA A 207 46.34 -18.60 -89.30
CA ALA A 207 46.18 -18.54 -90.75
C ALA A 207 47.12 -17.50 -91.42
N ALA A 208 47.43 -16.40 -90.72
CA ALA A 208 48.43 -15.43 -91.17
C ALA A 208 49.84 -16.03 -91.17
N ASN A 209 50.23 -16.75 -90.11
CA ASN A 209 51.51 -17.44 -90.03
C ASN A 209 51.63 -18.56 -91.09
N GLU A 210 50.55 -19.31 -91.35
CA GLU A 210 50.48 -20.27 -92.45
C GLU A 210 50.66 -19.59 -93.81
N ARG A 211 49.96 -18.47 -94.06
CA ARG A 211 50.11 -17.66 -95.29
C ARG A 211 51.54 -17.16 -95.46
N ASP A 212 52.17 -16.64 -94.41
CA ASP A 212 53.57 -16.16 -94.47
C ASP A 212 54.56 -17.33 -94.67
N SER A 213 54.33 -18.50 -94.05
CA SER A 213 55.12 -19.70 -94.32
C SER A 213 54.98 -20.18 -95.78
N MET A 214 53.79 -20.09 -96.37
CA MET A 214 53.56 -20.43 -97.77
C MET A 214 54.15 -19.38 -98.73
N ALA A 215 54.15 -18.10 -98.34
CA ALA A 215 54.82 -17.03 -99.07
C ALA A 215 56.34 -17.25 -99.12
N ASN A 216 56.97 -17.55 -97.98
CA ASN A 216 58.40 -17.89 -97.91
C ASN A 216 58.73 -19.13 -98.75
N ALA A 217 57.89 -20.18 -98.70
CA ALA A 217 58.07 -21.38 -99.52
C ALA A 217 57.90 -21.10 -101.03
N LEU A 218 57.03 -20.16 -101.40
CA LEU A 218 56.87 -19.69 -102.78
C LEU A 218 58.06 -18.83 -103.24
N GLU A 219 58.65 -18.02 -102.35
CA GLU A 219 59.87 -17.25 -102.61
C GLU A 219 61.06 -18.20 -102.84
N GLU A 220 61.28 -19.18 -101.95
CA GLU A 220 62.29 -20.24 -102.16
C GLU A 220 62.07 -21.02 -103.47
N ALA A 221 60.82 -21.32 -103.83
CA ALA A 221 60.51 -21.99 -105.09
C ALA A 221 60.77 -21.08 -106.30
N SER A 222 60.50 -19.79 -106.18
CA SER A 222 60.77 -18.78 -107.21
C SER A 222 62.27 -18.58 -107.42
N ASP A 223 63.07 -18.56 -106.35
CA ASP A 223 64.53 -18.54 -106.42
C ASP A 223 65.09 -19.80 -107.09
N ARG A 224 64.55 -20.98 -106.76
CA ARG A 224 64.90 -22.24 -107.45
C ARG A 224 64.55 -22.18 -108.94
N ILE A 225 63.39 -21.63 -109.30
CA ILE A 225 63.01 -21.42 -110.71
C ILE A 225 63.99 -20.45 -111.38
N LEU A 226 64.32 -19.32 -110.76
CA LEU A 226 65.26 -18.33 -111.29
C LEU A 226 66.66 -18.92 -111.52
N LEU A 227 67.14 -19.76 -110.60
CA LEU A 227 68.40 -20.50 -110.73
C LEU A 227 68.34 -21.53 -111.88
N LEU A 228 67.23 -22.26 -112.02
CA LEU A 228 67.03 -23.22 -113.12
C LEU A 228 66.91 -22.52 -114.48
N GLU A 229 66.19 -21.40 -114.57
CA GLU A 229 66.12 -20.57 -115.77
C GLU A 229 67.49 -19.99 -116.14
N ARG A 230 68.26 -19.52 -115.15
CA ARG A 230 69.63 -19.06 -115.37
C ARG A 230 70.50 -20.19 -115.91
N HIS A 231 70.45 -21.38 -115.31
CA HIS A 231 71.17 -22.54 -115.80
C HIS A 231 70.71 -22.94 -117.21
N ALA A 232 69.40 -22.88 -117.51
CA ALA A 232 68.87 -23.13 -118.85
C ALA A 232 69.41 -22.12 -119.88
N ARG A 233 69.39 -20.81 -119.58
CA ARG A 233 70.01 -19.77 -120.42
C ARG A 233 71.52 -19.99 -120.61
N GLU A 234 72.23 -20.41 -119.57
CA GLU A 234 73.66 -20.73 -119.66
C GLU A 234 73.92 -21.97 -120.55
N GLN A 235 73.05 -22.98 -120.53
CA GLN A 235 73.11 -24.14 -121.43
C GLN A 235 72.73 -23.77 -122.87
N ASP A 236 71.69 -22.95 -123.09
CA ASP A 236 71.33 -22.43 -124.41
C ASP A 236 72.48 -21.61 -125.01
N MET A 237 73.14 -20.78 -124.21
CA MET A 237 74.34 -20.02 -124.63
C MET A 237 75.49 -20.94 -125.02
N ARG A 238 75.74 -22.04 -124.28
CA ARG A 238 76.72 -23.07 -124.66
C ARG A 238 76.33 -23.75 -125.99
N TYR A 239 75.04 -24.03 -126.18
CA TYR A 239 74.53 -24.61 -127.43
C TYR A 239 74.70 -23.67 -128.63
N GLN A 240 74.43 -22.37 -128.44
CA GLN A 240 74.65 -21.34 -129.46
C GLN A 240 76.13 -21.10 -129.78
N GLN A 241 77.03 -21.21 -128.78
CA GLN A 241 78.47 -21.20 -129.02
C GLN A 241 78.88 -22.41 -129.87
N SER A 242 78.48 -23.61 -129.47
CA SER A 242 78.75 -24.84 -130.23
C SER A 242 78.17 -24.83 -131.66
N LEU A 243 77.15 -24.02 -131.96
CA LEU A 243 76.60 -23.84 -133.30
C LEU A 243 77.38 -22.84 -134.17
N LYS A 244 78.02 -21.82 -133.57
CA LYS A 244 78.87 -20.87 -134.31
C LYS A 244 80.17 -21.49 -134.81
N ASP A 245 80.68 -22.50 -134.11
CA ASP A 245 81.92 -23.18 -134.47
C ASP A 245 81.81 -24.06 -135.74
N TYR A 246 80.60 -24.28 -136.27
CA TYR A 246 80.35 -25.13 -137.45
C TYR A 246 80.31 -24.40 -138.80
N SER A 247 80.44 -23.06 -138.86
CA SER A 247 80.33 -22.31 -140.12
C SER A 247 81.65 -21.68 -140.61
N LEU A 248 82.24 -22.36 -141.61
CA LEU A 248 83.26 -21.93 -142.60
C LEU A 248 84.77 -22.21 -142.28
N PRO A 249 85.61 -22.51 -143.31
CA PRO A 249 86.56 -23.64 -143.20
C PRO A 249 88.01 -23.41 -143.74
N GLN A 250 88.83 -24.49 -143.67
CA GLN A 250 90.00 -24.80 -144.54
C GLN A 250 91.30 -24.04 -144.19
N GLU A 251 92.36 -24.66 -143.64
CA GLU A 251 93.31 -25.57 -144.32
C GLU A 251 94.14 -26.48 -143.37
N LYS A 252 94.44 -27.71 -143.83
CA LYS A 252 95.69 -28.53 -143.75
C LYS A 252 96.72 -28.25 -142.62
N LEU A 253 97.35 -29.23 -141.97
CA LEU A 253 97.75 -30.58 -142.44
C LEU A 253 98.16 -31.52 -141.26
N SER A 254 97.92 -32.83 -141.41
CA SER A 254 98.72 -33.99 -140.91
C SER A 254 99.02 -34.20 -139.40
N LEU A 255 98.59 -35.39 -138.90
CA LEU A 255 99.31 -36.41 -138.07
C LEU A 255 100.39 -35.92 -137.05
N GLU A 256 100.52 -36.38 -135.80
CA GLU A 256 99.97 -37.49 -134.98
C GLU A 256 100.46 -37.22 -133.52
N ASP A 257 100.01 -37.80 -132.39
CA ASP A 257 99.11 -38.92 -132.07
C ASP A 257 98.50 -38.74 -130.63
N ARG A 258 97.77 -39.74 -130.12
CA ARG A 258 97.52 -40.18 -128.71
C ARG A 258 98.04 -39.34 -127.52
N LEU A 259 97.35 -39.16 -126.38
CA LEU A 259 96.12 -39.78 -125.83
C LEU A 259 95.49 -38.87 -124.72
N SER A 260 94.20 -38.54 -124.90
CA SER A 260 93.09 -38.70 -123.95
C SER A 260 93.10 -38.22 -122.47
N VAL A 261 91.97 -37.60 -122.12
CA VAL A 261 91.29 -37.48 -120.80
C VAL A 261 91.57 -36.24 -119.93
N SER A 262 90.74 -35.23 -120.22
CA SER A 262 90.05 -34.32 -119.29
C SER A 262 90.86 -33.46 -118.30
N GLU A 263 90.98 -32.21 -118.70
CA GLU A 263 91.02 -31.03 -117.83
C GLU A 263 89.88 -31.10 -116.77
N HIS A 264 90.05 -30.64 -115.51
CA HIS A 264 90.29 -29.24 -115.10
C HIS A 264 89.14 -28.34 -115.61
N ARG A 265 88.54 -27.39 -114.88
CA ARG A 265 89.02 -26.42 -113.86
C ARG A 265 87.79 -25.55 -113.48
N SER A 266 87.74 -24.59 -112.55
CA SER A 266 88.71 -23.95 -111.65
C SER A 266 87.96 -23.00 -110.67
N LEU A 267 88.67 -22.53 -109.64
CA LEU A 267 88.40 -21.33 -108.80
C LEU A 267 87.19 -21.40 -107.84
N LEU A 268 87.29 -20.92 -106.60
CA LEU A 268 88.46 -20.62 -105.77
C LEU A 268 87.98 -20.67 -104.31
N SER A 269 88.64 -21.47 -103.47
CA SER A 269 88.50 -21.40 -102.01
C SER A 269 89.77 -20.81 -101.43
N GLU A 270 89.65 -20.24 -100.23
CA GLU A 270 90.74 -19.96 -99.28
C GLU A 270 91.80 -18.92 -99.71
N MET A 271 92.49 -18.24 -98.77
CA MET A 271 92.15 -17.78 -97.41
C MET A 271 93.36 -16.93 -97.01
N ASP A 272 93.21 -15.62 -96.82
CA ASP A 272 94.33 -14.78 -96.36
C ASP A 272 94.11 -14.24 -94.94
N ILE A 273 95.24 -14.08 -94.24
CA ILE A 273 95.36 -14.25 -92.80
C ILE A 273 95.83 -12.95 -92.11
N THR A 274 95.07 -12.53 -91.09
CA THR A 274 95.42 -11.66 -89.92
C THR A 274 96.08 -10.27 -90.07
N GLU A 275 95.41 -9.26 -89.47
CA GLU A 275 95.96 -8.15 -88.63
C GLU A 275 96.96 -7.11 -89.20
N PRO A 276 97.18 -5.93 -88.54
CA PRO A 276 96.53 -5.34 -87.35
C PRO A 276 96.02 -3.88 -87.57
N THR A 277 95.75 -3.20 -86.45
CA THR A 277 95.11 -1.89 -86.28
C THR A 277 95.86 -0.66 -86.82
N LEU A 278 95.11 0.31 -87.39
CA LEU A 278 95.30 1.73 -87.04
C LEU A 278 93.95 2.45 -86.95
N SER A 279 93.46 2.63 -85.72
CA SER A 279 92.41 3.61 -85.45
C SER A 279 92.98 5.02 -85.55
N GLN A 280 92.29 5.95 -86.21
CA GLN A 280 92.19 7.34 -85.70
C GLN A 280 91.14 8.24 -86.39
N GLU A 281 90.77 8.01 -87.66
CA GLU A 281 89.95 9.00 -88.39
C GLU A 281 88.42 8.73 -88.39
N CYS A 282 87.97 7.47 -88.47
CA CYS A 282 86.52 7.17 -88.45
C CYS A 282 85.84 7.38 -87.07
N MET A 283 86.61 7.52 -85.99
CA MET A 283 86.09 7.89 -84.66
C MET A 283 85.61 9.35 -84.57
N SER A 284 85.89 10.19 -85.57
CA SER A 284 85.29 11.53 -85.69
C SER A 284 83.81 11.46 -86.10
N VAL A 285 83.45 10.53 -87.00
CA VAL A 285 82.10 10.40 -87.57
C VAL A 285 81.16 9.63 -86.62
N TYR A 286 81.64 8.61 -85.90
CA TYR A 286 80.81 7.91 -84.91
C TYR A 286 80.41 8.79 -83.71
N ARG A 287 81.15 9.88 -83.44
CA ARG A 287 80.73 10.90 -82.45
C ARG A 287 79.48 11.68 -82.88
N GLN A 288 79.19 11.77 -84.18
CA GLN A 288 77.96 12.43 -84.68
C GLN A 288 76.74 11.50 -84.60
N LEU A 289 76.92 10.18 -84.73
CA LEU A 289 75.84 9.19 -84.56
C LEU A 289 75.52 8.89 -83.08
N ARG A 290 76.47 9.08 -82.15
CA ARG A 290 76.19 8.97 -80.69
C ARG A 290 75.32 10.12 -80.16
N SER A 291 75.24 11.24 -80.89
CA SER A 291 74.38 12.39 -80.59
C SER A 291 72.88 12.09 -80.76
N LEU A 292 72.53 11.19 -81.70
CA LEU A 292 71.14 10.89 -82.08
C LEU A 292 70.51 9.72 -81.28
N VAL A 293 71.32 8.90 -80.59
CA VAL A 293 70.80 7.75 -79.81
C VAL A 293 70.52 8.12 -78.34
N HIS A 294 71.10 9.21 -77.82
CA HIS A 294 70.68 9.74 -76.51
C HIS A 294 69.29 10.39 -76.55
N GLN A 295 68.83 10.80 -77.74
CA GLN A 295 67.45 11.26 -77.98
C GLN A 295 66.39 10.15 -77.96
N LEU A 296 66.81 8.88 -77.79
CA LEU A 296 65.94 7.71 -77.61
C LEU A 296 65.97 7.13 -76.18
N LYS A 297 66.50 7.87 -75.19
CA LYS A 297 66.58 7.40 -73.79
C LYS A 297 66.08 8.40 -72.74
N THR A 298 65.38 9.45 -73.14
CA THR A 298 64.79 10.47 -72.24
C THR A 298 63.39 10.90 -72.68
N HIS A 299 62.51 9.92 -72.89
CA HIS A 299 61.06 10.12 -72.88
C HIS A 299 60.44 8.88 -72.22
N SER A 300 59.52 9.07 -71.26
CA SER A 300 58.97 8.08 -70.31
C SER A 300 60.05 7.36 -69.46
N ASP A 301 60.10 7.48 -68.14
CA ASP A 301 59.02 7.24 -67.16
C ASP A 301 59.09 8.14 -65.92
N ASP A 302 58.02 8.07 -65.11
CA ASP A 302 57.79 8.81 -63.87
C ASP A 302 58.60 8.31 -62.64
N ASP A 303 58.55 9.17 -61.62
CA ASP A 303 58.22 8.85 -60.21
C ASP A 303 59.32 8.86 -59.13
N SER A 304 58.91 9.38 -57.96
CA SER A 304 59.62 9.58 -56.69
C SER A 304 60.87 10.50 -56.70
N GLY A 305 61.02 11.48 -55.82
CA GLY A 305 60.19 11.90 -54.69
C GLY A 305 61.00 11.99 -53.39
N LEU A 306 60.88 13.14 -52.70
CA LEU A 306 61.43 13.45 -51.36
C LEU A 306 62.95 13.73 -51.25
N HIS A 307 63.25 14.88 -50.65
CA HIS A 307 64.24 15.23 -49.59
C HIS A 307 64.37 16.77 -49.65
N SER A 308 63.80 17.56 -48.73
CA SER A 308 64.17 17.68 -47.31
C SER A 308 65.66 17.92 -47.12
N ASP A 309 66.10 19.17 -47.02
CA ASP A 309 66.24 19.84 -45.71
C ASP A 309 66.88 21.24 -45.81
N CYS A 310 66.73 22.01 -44.73
CA CYS A 310 67.28 23.35 -44.58
C CYS A 310 68.80 23.36 -44.38
N SER A 311 69.47 24.40 -44.85
CA SER A 311 70.69 24.91 -44.21
C SER A 311 70.80 26.43 -44.34
N ASN A 312 70.43 27.13 -43.26
CA ASN A 312 71.01 28.45 -42.99
C ASN A 312 72.51 28.27 -42.71
N VAL A 313 73.34 29.23 -43.15
CA VAL A 313 74.28 30.02 -42.31
C VAL A 313 75.34 30.69 -43.20
N SER A 314 75.57 31.97 -42.93
CA SER A 314 76.79 32.75 -43.23
C SER A 314 77.25 32.88 -44.69
N MET A 315 77.09 34.09 -45.24
CA MET A 315 78.29 34.92 -45.49
C MET A 315 77.90 36.40 -45.52
N GLU A 316 78.57 37.22 -44.71
CA GLU A 316 78.72 38.63 -45.04
C GLU A 316 79.64 38.71 -46.26
N ASP A 317 79.22 39.32 -47.37
CA ASP A 317 80.04 40.40 -47.91
C ASP A 317 79.33 41.33 -48.90
N SER A 318 79.74 42.59 -48.84
CA SER A 318 79.19 43.74 -49.53
C SER A 318 79.29 43.64 -51.07
N SER A 319 78.17 43.68 -51.80
CA SER A 319 78.16 44.32 -53.12
C SER A 319 76.78 44.77 -53.66
N ARG A 320 76.60 46.09 -53.68
CA ARG A 320 75.70 46.86 -54.57
C ARG A 320 74.18 46.65 -54.43
N PHE A 321 73.58 47.43 -53.53
CA PHE A 321 72.19 47.88 -53.69
C PHE A 321 72.03 48.64 -55.03
N THR A 322 71.40 48.02 -56.02
CA THR A 322 70.83 48.74 -57.16
C THR A 322 69.40 49.15 -56.81
N PRO A 323 68.93 50.36 -57.22
CA PRO A 323 67.57 50.81 -56.91
C PRO A 323 66.45 49.88 -57.40
N GLY A 324 66.73 49.03 -58.41
CA GLY A 324 65.81 48.03 -58.93
C GLY A 324 65.42 46.97 -57.91
N LEU A 325 66.38 46.42 -57.15
CA LEU A 325 66.08 45.37 -56.15
C LEU A 325 65.18 45.87 -55.02
N LEU A 326 65.33 47.13 -54.61
CA LEU A 326 64.43 47.72 -53.62
C LEU A 326 63.03 48.00 -54.20
N SER A 327 62.93 48.25 -55.51
CA SER A 327 61.65 48.38 -56.23
C SER A 327 60.97 47.03 -56.45
N GLU A 328 61.72 45.99 -56.79
CA GLU A 328 61.22 44.62 -56.94
C GLU A 328 60.76 44.07 -55.59
N ILE A 329 61.57 44.17 -54.53
CA ILE A 329 61.16 43.78 -53.17
C ILE A 329 59.96 44.63 -52.69
N ALA A 330 59.89 45.92 -53.03
CA ALA A 330 58.71 46.73 -52.73
C ALA A 330 57.47 46.33 -53.56
N GLN A 331 57.63 45.91 -54.82
CA GLN A 331 56.53 45.40 -55.65
C GLN A 331 56.10 43.99 -55.25
N GLU A 332 57.00 43.13 -54.78
CA GLU A 332 56.68 41.84 -54.16
C GLU A 332 56.02 42.04 -52.79
N LEU A 333 56.44 43.01 -51.97
CA LEU A 333 55.72 43.37 -50.74
C LEU A 333 54.34 43.97 -51.03
N VAL A 334 54.21 44.87 -52.02
CA VAL A 334 52.92 45.41 -52.44
C VAL A 334 52.05 44.32 -53.05
N GLY A 335 52.63 43.39 -53.82
CA GLY A 335 51.98 42.19 -54.33
C GLY A 335 51.47 41.31 -53.18
N LEU A 336 52.32 40.93 -52.24
CA LEU A 336 51.97 40.15 -51.05
C LEU A 336 50.94 40.86 -50.15
N VAL A 337 50.94 42.19 -50.07
CA VAL A 337 49.95 42.98 -49.30
C VAL A 337 48.61 43.10 -50.05
N LEU A 338 48.60 43.01 -51.38
CA LEU A 338 47.39 42.93 -52.21
C LEU A 338 46.84 41.48 -52.29
N ASP A 339 47.73 40.49 -52.30
CA ASP A 339 47.44 39.05 -52.30
C ASP A 339 47.07 38.53 -50.90
N THR A 340 47.48 39.22 -49.82
CA THR A 340 46.72 39.13 -48.58
C THR A 340 45.36 39.74 -48.83
N ASP A 341 44.38 38.89 -49.13
CA ASP A 341 42.97 39.24 -49.23
C ASP A 341 42.46 39.79 -47.88
N VAL A 342 42.78 41.04 -47.55
CA VAL A 342 42.32 41.71 -46.33
C VAL A 342 40.79 41.66 -46.28
N VAL A 343 40.12 41.71 -47.43
CA VAL A 343 38.67 41.49 -47.56
C VAL A 343 38.25 40.09 -47.08
N ARG A 344 38.87 38.99 -47.56
CA ARG A 344 38.53 37.63 -47.07
C ARG A 344 38.91 37.42 -45.60
N LEU A 345 39.96 38.08 -45.10
CA LEU A 345 40.31 38.02 -43.68
C LEU A 345 39.30 38.79 -42.83
N LEU A 346 38.84 39.96 -43.26
CA LEU A 346 37.77 40.73 -42.63
C LEU A 346 36.44 39.94 -42.67
N GLU A 347 36.06 39.36 -43.81
CA GLU A 347 34.87 38.50 -43.93
C GLU A 347 34.91 37.30 -42.98
N ARG A 348 36.07 36.64 -42.84
CA ARG A 348 36.27 35.54 -41.87
C ARG A 348 36.18 36.03 -40.42
N LEU A 349 36.70 37.22 -40.12
CA LEU A 349 36.66 37.81 -38.78
C LEU A 349 35.22 38.27 -38.44
N GLU A 350 34.48 38.83 -39.39
CA GLU A 350 33.07 39.17 -39.27
C GLU A 350 32.18 37.92 -39.15
N GLN A 351 32.49 36.83 -39.85
CA GLN A 351 31.81 35.55 -39.68
C GLN A 351 32.08 35.00 -38.27
N ALA A 352 33.34 34.95 -37.83
CA ALA A 352 33.68 34.53 -36.48
C ALA A 352 33.01 35.41 -35.40
N ARG A 353 32.87 36.73 -35.65
CA ARG A 353 32.14 37.64 -34.77
C ARG A 353 30.64 37.32 -34.72
N ARG A 354 30.02 37.01 -35.86
CA ARG A 354 28.61 36.57 -35.93
C ARG A 354 28.42 35.23 -35.21
N ASP A 355 29.31 34.26 -35.43
CA ASP A 355 29.27 32.96 -34.77
C ASP A 355 29.40 33.09 -33.24
N ILE A 356 30.27 34.00 -32.75
CA ILE A 356 30.40 34.32 -31.32
C ILE A 356 29.11 34.96 -30.78
N GLN A 357 28.53 35.93 -31.50
CA GLN A 357 27.27 36.56 -31.07
C GLN A 357 26.12 35.53 -31.00
N GLU A 358 26.02 34.60 -31.95
CA GLU A 358 25.04 33.51 -31.88
C GLU A 358 25.30 32.53 -30.72
N ARG A 359 26.56 32.28 -30.36
CA ARG A 359 26.92 31.50 -29.15
C ARG A 359 26.54 32.23 -27.87
N ASP A 360 26.78 33.53 -27.78
CA ASP A 360 26.44 34.35 -26.61
C ASP A 360 24.93 34.45 -26.39
N GLU A 361 24.14 34.65 -27.46
CA GLU A 361 22.68 34.60 -27.38
C GLU A 361 22.17 33.22 -26.92
N GLU A 362 22.72 32.14 -27.46
CA GLU A 362 22.35 30.77 -27.07
C GLU A 362 22.76 30.46 -25.63
N LEU A 363 23.89 31.01 -25.15
CA LEU A 363 24.29 30.95 -23.73
C LEU A 363 23.33 31.75 -22.84
N SER A 364 22.82 32.91 -23.28
CA SER A 364 21.79 33.66 -22.55
C SER A 364 20.50 32.85 -22.42
N ARG A 365 19.97 32.30 -23.53
CA ARG A 365 18.76 31.45 -23.53
C ARG A 365 18.91 30.24 -22.61
N ARG A 366 20.09 29.60 -22.59
CA ARG A 366 20.39 28.48 -21.69
C ARG A 366 20.47 28.93 -20.23
N SER A 367 21.06 30.08 -19.95
CA SER A 367 21.15 30.66 -18.60
C SER A 367 19.76 31.01 -18.06
N GLU A 368 18.91 31.62 -18.89
CA GLU A 368 17.49 31.88 -18.58
C GLU A 368 16.75 30.57 -18.29
N ARG A 369 16.92 29.54 -19.13
CA ARG A 369 16.28 28.23 -18.89
C ARG A 369 16.80 27.54 -17.62
N ILE A 370 18.07 27.70 -17.27
CA ILE A 370 18.62 27.21 -16.00
C ILE A 370 17.99 27.95 -14.82
N MET A 371 17.79 29.28 -14.90
CA MET A 371 17.08 30.05 -13.87
C MET A 371 15.60 29.63 -13.74
N GLU A 372 14.89 29.40 -14.84
CA GLU A 372 13.51 28.88 -14.82
C GLU A 372 13.43 27.48 -14.18
N LEU A 373 14.36 26.59 -14.49
CA LEU A 373 14.38 25.24 -13.91
C LEU A 373 14.79 25.27 -12.42
N SER A 374 15.72 26.13 -12.04
CA SER A 374 16.14 26.33 -10.65
C SER A 374 15.01 26.90 -9.78
N SER A 375 14.24 27.87 -10.28
CA SER A 375 13.06 28.41 -9.59
C SER A 375 11.90 27.42 -9.50
N LYS A 376 11.70 26.58 -10.52
CA LYS A 376 10.73 25.47 -10.44
C LYS A 376 11.18 24.41 -9.42
N ALA A 377 12.47 24.09 -9.39
CA ALA A 377 13.02 23.14 -8.43
C ALA A 377 12.84 23.63 -6.98
N SER A 378 13.16 24.90 -6.68
CA SER A 378 13.00 25.45 -5.33
C SER A 378 11.53 25.54 -4.88
N VAL A 379 10.59 25.82 -5.78
CA VAL A 379 9.15 25.74 -5.47
C VAL A 379 8.75 24.30 -5.15
N CYS A 380 9.16 23.32 -5.96
CA CYS A 380 8.89 21.91 -5.69
C CYS A 380 9.52 21.40 -4.39
N GLU A 381 10.71 21.89 -4.00
CA GLU A 381 11.33 21.59 -2.71
C GLU A 381 10.51 22.13 -1.53
N VAL A 382 10.00 23.37 -1.63
CA VAL A 382 9.14 23.97 -0.60
C VAL A 382 7.78 23.25 -0.50
N GLU A 383 7.15 22.92 -1.64
CA GLU A 383 5.91 22.14 -1.67
C GLU A 383 6.08 20.73 -1.07
N LEU A 384 7.18 20.06 -1.39
CA LEU A 384 7.52 18.77 -0.81
C LEU A 384 7.74 18.87 0.70
N GLN A 385 8.44 19.91 1.17
CA GLN A 385 8.68 20.10 2.59
C GLN A 385 7.39 20.42 3.36
N ALA A 386 6.51 21.26 2.82
CA ALA A 386 5.17 21.50 3.39
C ALA A 386 4.34 20.20 3.48
N ALA A 387 4.33 19.39 2.42
CA ALA A 387 3.62 18.10 2.41
C ALA A 387 4.19 17.08 3.42
N LEU A 388 5.52 17.11 3.66
CA LEU A 388 6.16 16.31 4.70
C LEU A 388 5.76 16.77 6.11
N GLU A 389 5.72 18.09 6.35
CA GLU A 389 5.27 18.65 7.62
C GLU A 389 3.80 18.31 7.90
N ASP A 390 2.90 18.44 6.93
CA ASP A 390 1.49 18.10 7.08
C ASP A 390 1.27 16.60 7.33
N ARG A 391 2.01 15.74 6.64
CA ARG A 391 2.02 14.30 6.91
C ARG A 391 2.45 14.00 8.34
N ASP A 392 3.47 14.68 8.85
CA ASP A 392 4.00 14.39 10.18
C ASP A 392 3.14 15.01 11.29
N ARG A 393 2.49 16.17 11.06
CA ARG A 393 1.38 16.69 11.90
C ARG A 393 0.24 15.68 12.01
N ALA A 394 -0.24 15.17 10.86
CA ALA A 394 -1.32 14.19 10.83
C ALA A 394 -0.96 12.87 11.55
N LYS A 395 0.31 12.42 11.47
CA LYS A 395 0.80 11.28 12.26
C LYS A 395 0.81 11.57 13.75
N THR A 396 1.28 12.75 14.18
CA THR A 396 1.28 13.10 15.61
C THR A 396 -0.13 13.15 16.17
N ASP A 397 -1.08 13.75 15.44
CA ASP A 397 -2.49 13.82 15.86
C ASP A 397 -3.15 12.43 15.91
N ALA A 398 -2.88 11.57 14.92
CA ALA A 398 -3.34 10.19 14.94
C ALA A 398 -2.77 9.39 16.13
N SER A 399 -1.48 9.57 16.46
CA SER A 399 -0.86 8.90 17.60
C SER A 399 -1.40 9.40 18.94
N ASN A 400 -1.62 10.71 19.09
CA ASN A 400 -2.21 11.31 20.30
C ASN A 400 -3.68 10.89 20.48
N SER A 401 -4.44 10.81 19.39
CA SER A 401 -5.82 10.31 19.40
C SER A 401 -5.89 8.81 19.73
N SER A 402 -4.95 7.99 19.26
CA SER A 402 -4.85 6.58 19.65
C SER A 402 -4.52 6.42 21.14
N LEU A 403 -3.49 7.12 21.62
CA LEU A 403 -3.07 7.09 23.03
C LEU A 403 -4.20 7.49 23.98
N THR A 404 -4.92 8.57 23.67
CA THR A 404 -6.07 9.01 24.48
C THR A 404 -7.22 8.02 24.44
N GLN A 405 -7.51 7.38 23.30
CA GLN A 405 -8.52 6.33 23.20
C GLN A 405 -8.11 5.07 23.99
N ASP A 406 -6.84 4.66 23.92
CA ASP A 406 -6.32 3.51 24.67
C ASP A 406 -6.36 3.75 26.18
N GLU A 407 -6.04 4.97 26.64
CA GLU A 407 -6.22 5.37 28.04
C GLU A 407 -7.69 5.30 28.51
N ILE A 408 -8.64 5.75 27.68
CA ILE A 408 -10.07 5.68 27.98
C ILE A 408 -10.52 4.22 28.08
N VAL A 409 -10.06 3.36 27.16
CA VAL A 409 -10.36 1.92 27.18
C VAL A 409 -9.73 1.24 28.40
N ALA A 410 -8.51 1.62 28.81
CA ALA A 410 -7.86 1.10 30.01
C ALA A 410 -8.65 1.47 31.28
N LYS A 411 -9.01 2.75 31.45
CA LYS A 411 -9.83 3.24 32.57
C LYS A 411 -11.21 2.56 32.60
N ALA A 412 -11.84 2.34 31.44
CA ALA A 412 -13.12 1.63 31.35
C ALA A 412 -13.01 0.15 31.77
N ARG A 413 -11.91 -0.53 31.41
CA ARG A 413 -11.63 -1.91 31.87
C ARG A 413 -11.42 -1.95 33.38
N GLU A 414 -10.63 -1.05 33.94
CA GLU A 414 -10.38 -0.96 35.39
C GLU A 414 -11.67 -0.73 36.20
N VAL A 415 -12.55 0.17 35.74
CA VAL A 415 -13.86 0.43 36.38
C VAL A 415 -14.75 -0.81 36.31
N ARG A 416 -14.81 -1.50 35.16
CA ARG A 416 -15.54 -2.76 34.98
C ARG A 416 -15.00 -3.83 35.92
N ASP A 417 -13.69 -4.01 36.00
CA ASP A 417 -13.05 -5.07 36.79
C ASP A 417 -13.23 -4.80 38.30
N SER A 418 -13.15 -3.54 38.71
CA SER A 418 -13.50 -3.08 40.07
C SER A 418 -14.99 -3.28 40.40
N ALA A 419 -15.90 -3.17 39.42
CA ALA A 419 -17.31 -3.48 39.60
C ALA A 419 -17.57 -5.00 39.69
N VAL A 420 -16.90 -5.80 38.87
CA VAL A 420 -16.95 -7.27 38.93
C VAL A 420 -16.42 -7.76 40.28
N GLN A 421 -15.30 -7.24 40.77
CA GLN A 421 -14.74 -7.60 42.08
C GLN A 421 -15.71 -7.28 43.23
N ARG A 422 -16.36 -6.10 43.20
CA ARG A 422 -17.40 -5.73 44.18
C ARG A 422 -18.61 -6.67 44.10
N ARG A 423 -19.06 -7.03 42.89
CA ARG A 423 -20.16 -7.98 42.69
C ARG A 423 -19.82 -9.35 43.26
N THR A 424 -18.65 -9.90 42.92
CA THR A 424 -18.17 -11.20 43.42
C THR A 424 -18.02 -11.20 44.94
N LYS A 425 -17.55 -10.10 45.54
CA LYS A 425 -17.50 -9.97 47.02
C LYS A 425 -18.90 -10.04 47.64
N ALA A 426 -19.87 -9.30 47.09
CA ALA A 426 -21.25 -9.33 47.56
C ALA A 426 -21.92 -10.71 47.35
N GLU A 427 -21.65 -11.38 46.22
CA GLU A 427 -22.09 -12.76 45.95
C GLU A 427 -21.56 -13.75 47.01
N VAL A 428 -20.29 -13.61 47.41
CA VAL A 428 -19.67 -14.44 48.47
C VAL A 428 -20.25 -14.12 49.85
N GLU A 429 -20.51 -12.86 50.18
CA GLU A 429 -21.15 -12.46 51.44
C GLU A 429 -22.61 -12.94 51.53
N LEU A 430 -23.35 -12.90 50.41
CA LEU A 430 -24.70 -13.46 50.30
C LEU A 430 -24.70 -14.99 50.41
N ALA A 431 -23.69 -15.68 49.85
CA ALA A 431 -23.54 -17.12 50.02
C ALA A 431 -23.26 -17.49 51.49
N LYS A 432 -22.41 -16.72 52.20
CA LYS A 432 -22.12 -16.92 53.63
C LYS A 432 -23.37 -16.75 54.50
N THR A 433 -24.07 -15.62 54.37
CA THR A 433 -25.30 -15.36 55.14
C THR A 433 -26.40 -16.38 54.85
N ARG A 434 -26.47 -16.92 53.63
CA ARG A 434 -27.36 -18.05 53.31
C ARG A 434 -26.97 -19.34 54.04
N VAL A 435 -25.68 -19.66 54.15
CA VAL A 435 -25.18 -20.80 54.93
C VAL A 435 -25.46 -20.62 56.42
N GLU A 436 -25.20 -19.43 56.97
CA GLU A 436 -25.50 -19.08 58.37
C GLU A 436 -26.99 -19.24 58.68
N LEU A 437 -27.88 -18.79 57.78
CA LEU A 437 -29.33 -18.96 57.91
C LEU A 437 -29.75 -20.44 57.83
N MET A 438 -29.13 -21.24 56.96
CA MET A 438 -29.37 -22.69 56.90
C MET A 438 -28.92 -23.40 58.18
N GLN A 439 -27.77 -23.00 58.74
CA GLN A 439 -27.27 -23.53 60.02
C GLN A 439 -28.19 -23.15 61.19
N ALA A 440 -28.61 -21.89 61.29
CA ALA A 440 -29.54 -21.43 62.31
C ALA A 440 -30.90 -22.14 62.22
N ASN A 441 -31.38 -22.42 61.00
CA ASN A 441 -32.61 -23.19 60.80
C ASN A 441 -32.44 -24.67 61.22
N SER A 442 -31.30 -25.29 60.95
CA SER A 442 -30.98 -26.65 61.46
C SER A 442 -31.02 -26.69 62.99
N GLN A 443 -30.33 -25.76 63.65
CA GLN A 443 -30.30 -25.64 65.11
C GLN A 443 -31.70 -25.40 65.71
N LEU A 444 -32.54 -24.60 65.04
CA LEU A 444 -33.93 -24.38 65.43
C LEU A 444 -34.76 -25.67 65.29
N LEU A 445 -34.62 -26.41 64.19
CA LEU A 445 -35.30 -27.69 63.97
C LEU A 445 -34.89 -28.74 65.01
N GLU A 446 -33.59 -28.85 65.31
CA GLU A 446 -33.06 -29.71 66.38
C GLU A 446 -33.63 -29.31 67.75
N SER A 447 -33.70 -28.01 68.06
CA SER A 447 -34.29 -27.49 69.30
C SER A 447 -35.80 -27.77 69.41
N ILE A 448 -36.52 -27.70 68.29
CA ILE A 448 -37.95 -28.05 68.21
C ILE A 448 -38.13 -29.56 68.41
N GLN A 449 -37.30 -30.40 67.78
CA GLN A 449 -37.33 -31.86 67.97
C GLN A 449 -37.10 -32.24 69.44
N GLN A 450 -36.05 -31.72 70.06
CA GLN A 450 -35.78 -31.93 71.49
C GLN A 450 -36.95 -31.48 72.38
N LYS A 451 -37.58 -30.34 72.07
CA LYS A 451 -38.77 -29.87 72.81
C LYS A 451 -39.97 -30.80 72.62
N VAL A 452 -40.19 -31.33 71.42
CA VAL A 452 -41.27 -32.30 71.13
C VAL A 452 -41.00 -33.63 71.87
N GLU A 453 -39.77 -34.14 71.85
CA GLU A 453 -39.37 -35.34 72.60
C GLU A 453 -39.59 -35.16 74.10
N LEU A 454 -39.20 -34.03 74.68
CA LEU A 454 -39.46 -33.72 76.09
C LEU A 454 -40.95 -33.58 76.40
N SER A 455 -41.77 -33.02 75.48
CA SER A 455 -43.23 -32.96 75.64
C SER A 455 -43.84 -34.35 75.64
N GLN A 456 -43.43 -35.22 74.71
CA GLN A 456 -43.89 -36.62 74.64
C GLN A 456 -43.47 -37.41 75.88
N GLN A 457 -42.26 -37.20 76.40
CA GLN A 457 -41.84 -37.78 77.68
C GLN A 457 -42.71 -37.27 78.83
N LEU A 458 -43.02 -35.98 78.91
CA LEU A 458 -43.91 -35.45 79.95
C LEU A 458 -45.34 -36.00 79.84
N GLU A 459 -45.88 -36.17 78.63
CA GLU A 459 -47.18 -36.82 78.38
C GLU A 459 -47.18 -38.29 78.82
N GLN A 460 -46.11 -39.05 78.53
CA GLN A 460 -45.92 -40.41 79.02
C GLN A 460 -45.86 -40.47 80.55
N TRP A 461 -45.05 -39.60 81.20
CA TRP A 461 -44.99 -39.50 82.65
C TRP A 461 -46.32 -39.11 83.29
N GLN A 462 -47.14 -38.28 82.61
CA GLN A 462 -48.50 -37.96 83.06
C GLN A 462 -49.42 -39.17 82.98
N MET A 463 -49.33 -39.97 81.91
CA MET A 463 -50.10 -41.20 81.76
C MET A 463 -49.69 -42.24 82.82
N ASP A 464 -48.39 -42.51 82.99
CA ASP A 464 -47.86 -43.44 84.00
C ASP A 464 -48.30 -43.02 85.42
N MET A 465 -48.28 -41.72 85.72
CA MET A 465 -48.77 -41.19 87.01
C MET A 465 -50.29 -41.29 87.17
N GLN A 466 -51.07 -41.17 86.10
CA GLN A 466 -52.51 -41.41 86.13
C GLN A 466 -52.81 -42.89 86.36
N GLU A 467 -52.11 -43.80 85.68
CA GLU A 467 -52.23 -45.24 85.91
C GLU A 467 -51.89 -45.62 87.36
N LEU A 468 -50.79 -45.09 87.92
CA LEU A 468 -50.43 -45.29 89.33
C LEU A 468 -51.49 -44.73 90.30
N LEU A 469 -52.14 -43.60 89.98
CA LEU A 469 -53.23 -43.05 90.78
C LEU A 469 -54.50 -43.91 90.66
N ASP A 470 -54.82 -44.42 89.47
CA ASP A 470 -55.94 -45.32 89.23
C ASP A 470 -55.72 -46.69 89.88
N GLU A 471 -54.50 -47.23 89.89
CA GLU A 471 -54.13 -48.41 90.67
C GLU A 471 -54.23 -48.16 92.18
N GLN A 472 -53.77 -46.99 92.67
CA GLN A 472 -53.96 -46.61 94.07
C GLN A 472 -55.44 -46.43 94.45
N LEU A 473 -56.28 -45.94 93.53
CA LEU A 473 -57.72 -45.82 93.73
C LEU A 473 -58.39 -47.20 93.70
N ARG A 474 -58.08 -48.07 92.71
CA ARG A 474 -58.59 -49.44 92.63
C ARG A 474 -58.17 -50.28 93.83
N THR A 475 -56.91 -50.22 94.25
CA THR A 475 -56.43 -50.93 95.45
C THR A 475 -57.06 -50.36 96.73
N LYS A 476 -57.32 -49.06 96.83
CA LYS A 476 -58.06 -48.49 97.97
C LYS A 476 -59.53 -48.89 97.97
N LEU A 477 -60.21 -48.86 96.82
CA LEU A 477 -61.59 -49.32 96.66
C LEU A 477 -61.70 -50.81 96.99
N SER A 478 -60.84 -51.66 96.43
CA SER A 478 -60.77 -53.10 96.76
C SER A 478 -60.50 -53.34 98.25
N ASN A 479 -59.54 -52.63 98.87
CA ASN A 479 -59.30 -52.71 100.31
C ASN A 479 -60.47 -52.16 101.15
N GLN A 480 -61.28 -51.24 100.61
CA GLN A 480 -62.44 -50.66 101.29
C GLN A 480 -63.69 -51.56 101.13
N GLU A 481 -63.82 -52.28 100.01
CA GLU A 481 -64.80 -53.34 99.79
C GLU A 481 -64.51 -54.56 100.66
N VAL A 482 -63.24 -54.99 100.74
CA VAL A 482 -62.78 -56.03 101.68
C VAL A 482 -63.01 -55.60 103.16
N LYS A 483 -63.02 -54.30 103.45
CA LYS A 483 -63.37 -53.76 104.78
C LYS A 483 -64.87 -53.49 104.98
N ARG A 484 -65.70 -53.53 103.92
CA ARG A 484 -67.15 -53.40 103.99
C ARG A 484 -67.83 -54.76 103.98
N GLY A 485 -67.55 -55.53 105.04
CA GLY A 485 -68.54 -56.46 105.57
C GLY A 485 -69.78 -55.70 106.06
N PRO A 486 -70.97 -56.33 106.12
CA PRO A 486 -72.24 -55.61 106.14
C PRO A 486 -72.58 -55.06 107.55
N ASN A 487 -72.26 -53.79 107.78
CA ASN A 487 -73.09 -52.80 108.48
C ASN A 487 -72.31 -51.49 108.65
N GLU A 488 -72.80 -50.38 108.08
CA GLU A 488 -72.99 -49.07 108.76
C GLU A 488 -73.42 -47.96 107.78
N THR A 489 -74.18 -47.00 108.32
CA THR A 489 -74.93 -45.96 107.61
C THR A 489 -74.04 -44.79 107.13
N PRO A 490 -74.48 -44.02 106.12
CA PRO A 490 -73.64 -42.98 105.52
C PRO A 490 -73.65 -41.68 106.32
N VAL A 491 -72.46 -41.13 106.60
CA VAL A 491 -72.26 -39.74 107.01
C VAL A 491 -71.40 -39.04 105.96
N ALA A 492 -71.92 -37.97 105.36
CA ALA A 492 -71.25 -37.24 104.28
C ALA A 492 -70.19 -36.26 104.83
N PRO A 493 -68.92 -36.30 104.37
CA PRO A 493 -67.92 -35.33 104.75
C PRO A 493 -68.09 -33.99 103.98
N PRO A 494 -67.73 -32.84 104.58
CA PRO A 494 -68.03 -31.53 104.02
C PRO A 494 -67.09 -31.12 102.88
N ARG A 495 -67.66 -30.44 101.87
CA ARG A 495 -66.91 -29.83 100.75
C ARG A 495 -65.93 -28.78 101.25
N ARG A 496 -64.62 -28.99 101.04
CA ARG A 496 -63.61 -27.91 101.12
C ARG A 496 -63.38 -27.31 99.73
N ARG A 497 -63.28 -25.98 99.68
CA ARG A 497 -63.19 -25.19 98.45
C ARG A 497 -61.80 -25.33 97.83
N LEU A 498 -61.72 -25.63 96.53
CA LEU A 498 -60.49 -25.52 95.75
C LEU A 498 -60.18 -24.04 95.50
N LEU A 499 -59.00 -23.59 95.93
CA LEU A 499 -58.49 -22.25 95.70
C LEU A 499 -57.28 -22.33 94.76
N THR A 500 -57.45 -21.72 93.58
CA THR A 500 -56.40 -21.00 92.83
C THR A 500 -55.02 -21.65 92.69
N TYR A 501 -54.82 -22.45 91.64
CA TYR A 501 -53.50 -22.71 91.05
C TYR A 501 -53.57 -22.81 89.51
N PHE A 502 -53.92 -21.70 88.86
CA PHE A 502 -53.69 -21.48 87.43
C PHE A 502 -53.45 -19.98 87.19
N PHE A 503 -52.20 -19.53 87.37
CA PHE A 503 -51.61 -18.34 86.72
C PHE A 503 -50.12 -18.21 87.09
N ARG A 504 -49.25 -18.86 86.31
CA ARG A 504 -47.97 -18.31 85.86
C ARG A 504 -47.41 -19.14 84.71
#